data_AF-A0AAE4AQ83-F1
#
_entry.id   AF-A0AAE4AQ83-F1
#
_cell.length_a   1.000
_cell.length_b   1.000
_cell.length_c   1.000
_cell.angle_alpha   90.00
_cell.angle_beta   90.00
_cell.angle_gamma   90.00
#
_symmetry.space_group_name_H-M   'P 1'
#
loop_
_entity.id
_entity.type
_entity.pdbx_description
1 polymer ?
#
loop_
_entity_poly.entity_id
_entity_poly.type
_entity_poly.pdbx_seq_one_letter_code
_entity_poly.pdbx_strand_id
1 'polypeptide(L)'
;MTPFSPAEGRLYALAGRLNAMALAIALSLFVFSGPVFQSRQWPLLRYGQVMPVALLTLCLLAPTPAALPLIGWRLRAACLTVLGLSPFLTWFLRSDGQTYFAFCTLLLTGAALWLLLEISLWLRRLAADAGNILLRKLSQNSVTLVLFGAIIPVSAIHLAFLVLLGGDENGWSALDLQVVWATSPAHIGLLLRVLFYWISFHVGAVCLFAGLYGQRQIHRRLFDKLAEDNKEHDE
;
A
#
# COMPACT_ATOMS: atom_id res chain seq x y z
N MET A 1 -8.27 -36.74 9.01
CA MET A 1 -7.24 -35.84 9.59
C MET A 1 -7.20 -34.56 8.77
N THR A 2 -7.38 -33.40 9.39
CA THR A 2 -7.31 -32.11 8.67
C THR A 2 -5.88 -31.89 8.15
N PRO A 3 -5.64 -31.82 6.83
CA PRO A 3 -4.28 -31.86 6.25
C PRO A 3 -3.40 -30.65 6.54
N PHE A 4 -3.93 -29.62 7.18
CA PHE A 4 -3.30 -28.31 7.28
C PHE A 4 -3.26 -27.86 8.74
N SER A 5 -2.15 -27.24 9.15
CA SER A 5 -2.24 -26.36 10.30
C SER A 5 -3.20 -25.21 9.94
N PRO A 6 -4.04 -24.75 10.89
CA PRO A 6 -5.00 -23.68 10.62
C PRO A 6 -4.34 -22.38 10.14
N ALA A 7 -3.03 -22.18 10.39
CA ALA A 7 -2.27 -21.03 9.90
C ALA A 7 -1.90 -21.15 8.41
N GLU A 8 -1.45 -22.32 7.96
CA GLU A 8 -1.01 -22.54 6.58
C GLU A 8 -2.20 -22.58 5.60
N GLY A 9 -3.32 -23.18 6.03
CA GLY A 9 -4.57 -23.14 5.24
C GLY A 9 -5.08 -21.72 5.01
N ARG A 10 -4.89 -20.82 5.98
CA ARG A 10 -5.24 -19.39 5.85
C ARG A 10 -4.31 -18.66 4.88
N LEU A 11 -3.00 -18.90 4.95
CA LEU A 11 -2.04 -18.30 4.00
C LEU A 11 -2.35 -18.67 2.55
N TYR A 12 -2.73 -19.92 2.31
CA TYR A 12 -3.10 -20.37 0.97
C TYR A 12 -4.38 -19.76 0.44
N ALA A 13 -5.45 -19.79 1.25
CA ALA A 13 -6.72 -19.17 0.89
C ALA A 13 -6.55 -17.68 0.55
N LEU A 14 -5.49 -17.06 1.07
CA LEU A 14 -5.12 -15.67 0.84
C LEU A 14 -4.01 -15.47 -0.20
N ALA A 15 -3.31 -16.50 -0.65
CA ALA A 15 -2.11 -16.38 -1.49
C ALA A 15 -2.41 -15.69 -2.83
N GLY A 16 -3.50 -16.09 -3.49
CA GLY A 16 -3.96 -15.44 -4.72
C GLY A 16 -4.29 -13.96 -4.51
N ARG A 17 -4.84 -13.60 -3.34
CA ARG A 17 -5.14 -12.21 -2.99
C ARG A 17 -3.87 -11.40 -2.69
N LEU A 18 -2.92 -11.99 -1.97
CA LEU A 18 -1.61 -11.36 -1.70
C LEU A 18 -0.85 -11.08 -3.00
N ASN A 19 -0.88 -12.02 -3.94
CA ASN A 19 -0.33 -11.83 -5.28
C ASN A 19 -1.08 -10.74 -6.07
N ALA A 20 -2.42 -10.73 -6.02
CA ALA A 20 -3.23 -9.71 -6.68
C ALA A 20 -3.01 -8.32 -6.05
N MET A 21 -2.83 -8.22 -4.74
CA MET A 21 -2.46 -6.99 -4.05
C MET A 21 -1.07 -6.52 -4.47
N ALA A 22 -0.09 -7.42 -4.53
CA ALA A 22 1.25 -7.08 -5.01
C ALA A 22 1.21 -6.57 -6.46
N LEU A 23 0.42 -7.21 -7.32
CA LEU A 23 0.20 -6.77 -8.69
C LEU A 23 -0.48 -5.39 -8.75
N ALA A 24 -1.53 -5.16 -7.96
CA ALA A 24 -2.21 -3.87 -7.89
C ALA A 24 -1.28 -2.75 -7.40
N ILE A 25 -0.44 -3.03 -6.40
CA ILE A 25 0.59 -2.09 -5.94
C ILE A 25 1.64 -1.85 -7.03
N ALA A 26 2.11 -2.89 -7.72
CA ALA A 26 3.07 -2.75 -8.81
C ALA A 26 2.51 -1.95 -9.99
N LEU A 27 1.25 -2.18 -10.37
CA LEU A 27 0.54 -1.41 -11.39
C LEU A 27 0.35 0.05 -10.95
N SER A 28 0.02 0.29 -9.68
CA SER A 28 -0.03 1.64 -9.11
C SER A 28 1.32 2.32 -9.30
N LEU A 29 2.40 1.68 -8.84
CA LEU A 29 3.75 2.21 -8.94
C LEU A 29 4.18 2.44 -10.38
N PHE A 30 3.80 1.57 -11.31
CA PHE A 30 4.08 1.74 -12.73
C PHE A 30 3.38 2.98 -13.29
N VAL A 31 2.08 3.13 -13.05
CA VAL A 31 1.30 4.31 -13.47
C VAL A 31 1.85 5.59 -12.85
N PHE A 32 2.26 5.53 -11.57
CA PHE A 32 2.84 6.66 -10.86
C PHE A 32 4.33 6.91 -11.19
N SER A 33 5.05 5.93 -11.76
CA SER A 33 6.45 6.09 -12.15
C SER A 33 6.63 7.00 -13.37
N GLY A 34 5.69 6.98 -14.32
CA GLY A 34 5.71 7.85 -15.50
C GLY A 34 5.83 9.34 -15.14
N PRO A 35 4.95 9.88 -14.28
CA PRO A 35 5.05 11.25 -13.75
C PRO A 35 6.24 11.52 -12.81
N VAL A 36 6.83 10.47 -12.21
CA VAL A 36 8.00 10.58 -11.32
C VAL A 36 9.30 10.72 -12.13
N PHE A 37 9.38 10.09 -13.31
CA PHE A 37 10.58 10.07 -14.15
C PHE A 37 10.46 10.89 -15.44
N GLN A 38 9.25 11.27 -15.86
CA GLN A 38 9.02 12.10 -17.04
C GLN A 38 7.96 13.18 -16.76
N SER A 39 8.29 14.43 -17.07
CA SER A 39 7.40 15.60 -16.98
C SER A 39 6.27 15.62 -18.02
N ARG A 40 5.97 14.49 -18.67
CA ARG A 40 5.03 14.41 -19.79
C ARG A 40 3.69 13.88 -19.32
N GLN A 41 2.60 14.58 -19.66
CA GLN A 41 1.25 14.15 -19.35
C GLN A 41 0.82 13.04 -20.32
N TRP A 42 0.80 11.79 -19.86
CA TRP A 42 0.24 10.66 -20.61
C TRP A 42 -1.30 10.68 -20.55
N PRO A 43 -2.03 10.48 -21.66
CA PRO A 43 -3.50 10.46 -21.66
C PRO A 43 -4.11 9.35 -20.79
N LEU A 44 -3.38 8.25 -20.56
CA LEU A 44 -3.74 7.16 -19.65
C LEU A 44 -3.74 7.56 -18.15
N LEU A 45 -3.13 8.69 -17.76
CA LEU A 45 -3.15 9.17 -16.37
C LEU A 45 -4.54 9.56 -15.87
N ARG A 46 -5.48 9.87 -16.77
CA ARG A 46 -6.81 10.40 -16.43
C ARG A 46 -7.65 9.44 -15.60
N TYR A 47 -7.57 8.14 -15.88
CA TYR A 47 -8.28 7.07 -15.18
C TYR A 47 -7.36 5.90 -14.77
N GLY A 48 -6.15 5.81 -15.34
CA GLY A 48 -5.17 4.78 -14.98
C GLY A 48 -4.68 4.88 -13.54
N GLN A 49 -4.84 6.03 -12.87
CA GLN A 49 -4.51 6.20 -11.44
C GLN A 49 -5.58 5.59 -10.52
N VAL A 50 -6.83 5.51 -10.98
CA VAL A 50 -7.98 4.98 -10.22
C VAL A 50 -8.07 3.46 -10.37
N MET A 51 -7.68 2.92 -11.53
CA MET A 51 -7.79 1.48 -11.81
C MET A 51 -6.98 0.59 -10.84
N PRO A 52 -5.71 0.87 -10.51
CA PRO A 52 -4.94 0.09 -9.54
C PRO A 52 -5.53 0.15 -8.13
N VAL A 53 -6.06 1.31 -7.74
CA VAL A 53 -6.78 1.49 -6.47
C VAL A 53 -8.07 0.67 -6.49
N ALA A 54 -8.87 0.73 -7.55
CA ALA A 54 -10.08 -0.07 -7.69
C ALA A 54 -9.81 -1.58 -7.68
N LEU A 55 -8.73 -2.03 -8.32
CA LEU A 55 -8.29 -3.43 -8.27
C LEU A 55 -7.88 -3.85 -6.86
N LEU A 56 -7.15 -2.99 -6.14
CA LEU A 56 -6.82 -3.22 -4.74
C LEU A 56 -8.09 -3.27 -3.87
N THR A 57 -9.06 -2.38 -4.11
CA THR A 57 -10.35 -2.37 -3.39
C THR A 57 -11.15 -3.64 -3.66
N LEU A 58 -11.20 -4.13 -4.89
CA LEU A 58 -11.83 -5.40 -5.22
C LEU A 58 -11.17 -6.59 -4.49
N CYS A 59 -9.84 -6.59 -4.40
CA CYS A 59 -9.10 -7.62 -3.65
C CYS A 59 -9.40 -7.60 -2.14
N LEU A 60 -9.68 -6.41 -1.58
CA LEU A 60 -9.87 -6.17 -0.16
C LEU A 60 -11.33 -6.21 0.31
N LEU A 61 -12.30 -5.94 -0.58
CA LEU A 61 -13.73 -6.01 -0.31
C LEU A 61 -14.26 -7.45 -0.31
N ALA A 62 -13.61 -8.36 -1.04
CA ALA A 62 -14.00 -9.77 -1.03
C ALA A 62 -13.94 -10.35 0.40
N PRO A 63 -14.95 -11.12 0.85
CA PRO A 63 -15.01 -11.65 2.21
C PRO A 63 -13.72 -12.41 2.56
N THR A 64 -13.06 -12.02 3.64
CA THR A 64 -11.82 -12.63 4.13
C THR A 64 -12.18 -13.64 5.22
N PRO A 65 -12.09 -14.95 4.96
CA PRO A 65 -12.45 -15.97 5.96
C PRO A 65 -11.48 -16.01 7.15
N ALA A 66 -10.43 -15.18 7.16
CA ALA A 66 -9.29 -15.28 8.08
C ALA A 66 -8.89 -13.96 8.76
N ALA A 67 -9.55 -12.84 8.46
CA ALA A 67 -9.25 -11.57 9.14
C ALA A 67 -10.13 -11.42 10.37
N LEU A 68 -9.54 -11.08 11.53
CA LEU A 68 -10.30 -10.58 12.67
C LEU A 68 -11.22 -9.45 12.20
N PRO A 69 -12.50 -9.42 12.62
CA PRO A 69 -13.51 -8.53 12.07
C PRO A 69 -13.08 -7.06 12.08
N LEU A 70 -12.31 -6.67 13.11
CA LEU A 70 -11.82 -5.31 13.29
C LEU A 70 -10.73 -4.90 12.26
N ILE A 71 -9.83 -5.81 11.89
CA ILE A 71 -8.77 -5.54 10.90
C ILE A 71 -9.37 -5.51 9.50
N GLY A 72 -10.27 -6.47 9.22
CA GLY A 72 -10.98 -6.51 7.94
C GLY A 72 -11.77 -5.23 7.69
N TRP A 73 -12.44 -4.70 8.71
CA TRP A 73 -13.12 -3.41 8.64
C TRP A 73 -12.16 -2.24 8.38
N ARG A 74 -11.08 -2.11 9.15
CA ARG A 74 -10.11 -1.01 9.01
C ARG A 74 -9.47 -1.00 7.62
N LEU A 75 -9.10 -2.17 7.11
CA LEU A 75 -8.51 -2.34 5.79
C LEU A 75 -9.50 -1.94 4.67
N ARG A 76 -10.78 -2.31 4.82
CA ARG A 76 -11.84 -1.88 3.89
C ARG A 76 -12.10 -0.38 3.97
N ALA A 77 -12.14 0.20 5.16
CA ALA A 77 -12.32 1.63 5.36
C ALA A 77 -11.17 2.44 4.73
N ALA A 78 -9.92 2.04 4.98
CA ALA A 78 -8.75 2.64 4.35
C ALA A 78 -8.82 2.51 2.82
N CYS A 79 -9.27 1.37 2.29
CA CYS A 79 -9.36 1.19 0.85
C CYS A 79 -10.48 2.03 0.20
N LEU A 80 -11.65 2.10 0.83
CA LEU A 80 -12.78 2.90 0.35
C LEU A 80 -12.47 4.39 0.41
N THR A 81 -11.73 4.85 1.43
CA THR A 81 -11.30 6.26 1.51
C THR A 81 -10.31 6.61 0.40
N VAL A 82 -9.33 5.75 0.10
CA VAL A 82 -8.43 5.95 -1.05
C VAL A 82 -9.22 5.97 -2.37
N LEU A 83 -10.14 5.02 -2.55
CA LEU A 83 -10.97 4.95 -3.76
C LEU A 83 -11.84 6.20 -3.92
N GLY A 84 -12.53 6.63 -2.86
CA GLY A 84 -13.40 7.81 -2.88
C GLY A 84 -12.64 9.12 -3.10
N LEU A 85 -11.40 9.21 -2.64
CA LEU A 85 -10.56 10.40 -2.83
C LEU A 85 -9.78 10.40 -4.15
N SER A 86 -9.63 9.24 -4.81
CA SER A 86 -8.86 9.11 -6.04
C SER A 86 -9.32 10.00 -7.22
N PRO A 87 -10.62 10.30 -7.45
CA PRO A 87 -11.04 11.17 -8.54
C PRO A 87 -10.57 12.62 -8.37
N PHE A 88 -10.40 13.06 -7.11
CA PHE A 88 -9.95 14.42 -6.80
C PHE A 88 -8.51 14.67 -7.23
N LEU A 89 -7.68 13.62 -7.35
CA LEU A 89 -6.34 13.75 -7.91
C LEU A 89 -6.40 14.16 -9.39
N THR A 90 -7.26 13.51 -10.17
CA THR A 90 -7.48 13.85 -11.59
C THR A 90 -8.01 15.28 -11.76
N TRP A 91 -8.88 15.73 -10.83
CA TRP A 91 -9.41 17.09 -10.83
C TRP A 91 -8.40 18.13 -10.35
N PHE A 92 -7.56 17.82 -9.36
CA PHE A 92 -6.46 18.68 -8.92
C PHE A 92 -5.51 19.01 -10.09
N LEU A 93 -5.14 18.00 -10.88
CA LEU A 93 -4.29 18.20 -12.07
C LEU A 93 -4.91 19.10 -13.15
N ARG A 94 -6.20 19.45 -13.05
CA ARG A 94 -6.93 20.30 -14.00
C ARG A 94 -7.39 21.62 -13.41
N SER A 95 -7.34 21.77 -12.09
CA SER A 95 -7.84 22.94 -11.39
C SER A 95 -6.63 23.77 -11.00
N ASP A 96 -6.26 24.71 -11.86
CA ASP A 96 -5.12 25.59 -11.64
C ASP A 96 -5.26 26.31 -10.27
N GLY A 97 -4.50 25.84 -9.28
CA GLY A 97 -4.33 26.51 -7.99
C GLY A 97 -5.48 26.37 -6.98
N GLN A 98 -6.46 25.48 -7.17
CA GLN A 98 -7.61 25.41 -6.26
C GLN A 98 -7.29 24.65 -4.95
N THR A 99 -7.38 25.36 -3.83
CA THR A 99 -7.06 24.88 -2.47
C THR A 99 -7.90 23.68 -2.01
N TYR A 100 -9.17 23.61 -2.40
CA TYR A 100 -10.03 22.46 -2.11
C TYR A 100 -9.44 21.14 -2.63
N PHE A 101 -8.99 21.15 -3.90
CA PHE A 101 -8.42 19.95 -4.52
C PHE A 101 -7.03 19.61 -3.98
N ALA A 102 -6.25 20.62 -3.55
CA ALA A 102 -5.01 20.40 -2.81
C ALA A 102 -5.26 19.69 -1.47
N PHE A 103 -6.29 20.12 -0.72
CA PHE A 103 -6.69 19.47 0.53
C PHE A 103 -7.17 18.04 0.33
N CYS A 104 -8.00 17.77 -0.68
CA CYS A 104 -8.41 16.41 -1.02
C CYS A 104 -7.22 15.51 -1.40
N THR A 105 -6.21 16.04 -2.08
CA THR A 105 -4.98 15.31 -2.43
C THR A 105 -4.13 14.99 -1.19
N LEU A 106 -4.10 15.89 -0.22
CA LEU A 106 -3.46 15.66 1.08
C LEU A 106 -4.17 14.55 1.86
N LEU A 107 -5.51 14.59 1.92
CA LEU A 107 -6.31 13.52 2.52
C LEU A 107 -6.10 12.17 1.82
N LEU A 108 -6.02 12.16 0.49
CA LEU A 108 -5.74 10.95 -0.29
C LEU A 108 -4.37 10.35 0.09
N THR A 109 -3.36 11.21 0.25
CA THR A 109 -2.02 10.79 0.67
C THR A 109 -2.05 10.17 2.07
N GLY A 110 -2.76 10.80 3.01
CA GLY A 110 -2.96 10.24 4.35
C GLY A 110 -3.69 8.90 4.34
N ALA A 111 -4.74 8.77 3.52
CA ALA A 111 -5.49 7.53 3.37
C ALA A 111 -4.64 6.40 2.75
N ALA A 112 -3.76 6.72 1.80
CA ALA A 112 -2.86 5.75 1.20
C ALA A 112 -1.77 5.26 2.19
N LEU A 113 -1.22 6.16 3.01
CA LEU A 113 -0.31 5.78 4.09
C LEU A 113 -0.99 4.93 5.16
N TRP A 114 -2.22 5.28 5.52
CA TRP A 114 -3.03 4.48 6.42
C TRP A 114 -3.26 3.07 5.86
N LEU A 115 -3.60 2.95 4.57
CA LEU A 115 -3.77 1.66 3.91
C LEU A 115 -2.49 0.81 3.93
N LEU A 116 -1.33 1.40 3.59
CA LEU A 116 -0.04 0.69 3.64
C LEU A 116 0.31 0.18 5.05
N LEU A 117 -0.04 0.96 6.08
CA LEU A 117 0.13 0.55 7.48
C LEU A 117 -0.77 -0.62 7.82
N GLU A 118 -2.06 -0.57 7.47
CA GLU A 118 -3.01 -1.68 7.72
C GLU A 118 -2.57 -2.97 7.00
N ILE A 119 -2.13 -2.87 5.74
CA ILE A 119 -1.59 -4.02 4.99
C ILE A 119 -0.37 -4.60 5.72
N SER A 120 0.56 -3.76 6.17
CA SER A 120 1.77 -4.18 6.87
C SER A 120 1.47 -4.85 8.22
N LEU A 121 0.52 -4.30 8.98
CA LEU A 121 0.07 -4.89 10.26
C LEU A 121 -0.63 -6.23 10.04
N TRP A 122 -1.42 -6.35 8.98
CA TRP A 122 -2.07 -7.60 8.61
C TRP A 122 -1.05 -8.67 8.20
N LEU A 123 -0.08 -8.33 7.34
CA LEU A 123 1.04 -9.21 6.95
C LEU A 123 1.85 -9.68 8.16
N ARG A 124 2.14 -8.79 9.11
CA ARG A 124 2.87 -9.14 10.34
C ARG A 124 2.14 -10.21 11.16
N ARG A 125 0.82 -10.12 11.26
CA ARG A 125 0.00 -11.12 11.97
C ARG A 125 -0.01 -12.45 11.22
N LEU A 126 -0.23 -12.41 9.90
CA LEU A 126 -0.15 -13.62 9.06
C LEU A 126 1.22 -14.31 9.19
N ALA A 127 2.30 -13.53 9.21
CA ALA A 127 3.66 -14.03 9.35
C ALA A 127 3.92 -14.64 10.73
N ALA A 128 3.35 -14.07 11.79
CA ALA A 128 3.44 -14.63 13.15
C ALA A 128 2.75 -15.99 13.22
N ASP A 129 1.56 -16.12 12.62
CA ASP A 129 0.81 -17.37 12.58
C ASP A 129 1.53 -18.45 11.74
N ALA A 130 2.22 -18.05 10.68
CA ALA A 130 2.86 -18.96 9.71
C ALA A 130 4.19 -19.59 10.18
N GLY A 131 4.77 -19.13 11.29
CA GLY A 131 6.02 -19.67 11.85
C GLY A 131 7.30 -19.38 11.04
N ASN A 132 7.23 -18.70 9.89
CA ASN A 132 8.41 -18.37 9.09
C ASN A 132 9.16 -17.15 9.64
N ILE A 133 10.39 -17.36 10.11
CA ILE A 133 11.26 -16.34 10.71
C ILE A 133 11.57 -15.20 9.75
N LEU A 134 11.86 -15.50 8.47
CA LEU A 134 12.21 -14.51 7.47
C LEU A 134 11.00 -13.65 7.10
N LEU A 135 9.83 -14.26 6.88
CA LEU A 135 8.59 -13.52 6.62
C LEU A 135 8.20 -12.63 7.80
N ARG A 136 8.39 -13.12 9.03
CA ARG A 136 8.15 -12.34 10.26
C ARG A 136 9.09 -11.14 10.35
N LYS A 137 10.38 -11.32 10.06
CA LYS A 137 11.36 -10.22 10.04
C LYS A 137 11.04 -9.18 8.97
N LEU A 138 10.74 -9.63 7.74
CA LEU A 138 10.38 -8.72 6.64
C LEU A 138 9.11 -7.93 6.94
N SER A 139 8.06 -8.57 7.47
CA SER A 139 6.82 -7.88 7.82
C SER A 139 6.97 -6.91 8.99
N GLN A 140 7.81 -7.22 9.98
CA GLN A 140 8.18 -6.27 11.04
C GLN A 140 8.91 -5.05 10.47
N ASN A 141 9.88 -5.29 9.58
CA ASN A 141 10.61 -4.22 8.89
C ASN A 141 9.65 -3.34 8.08
N SER A 142 8.68 -3.92 7.37
CA SER A 142 7.69 -3.13 6.62
C SER A 142 6.89 -2.18 7.51
N VAL A 143 6.46 -2.62 8.70
CA VAL A 143 5.74 -1.74 9.66
C VAL A 143 6.64 -0.58 10.10
N THR A 144 7.89 -0.85 10.46
CA THR A 144 8.83 0.21 10.84
C THR A 144 9.13 1.17 9.69
N LEU A 145 9.26 0.65 8.48
CA LEU A 145 9.58 1.43 7.28
C LEU A 145 8.40 2.34 6.88
N VAL A 146 7.15 1.86 7.00
CA VAL A 146 5.96 2.69 6.79
C VAL A 146 5.86 3.80 7.85
N LEU A 147 6.09 3.48 9.14
CA LEU A 147 5.99 4.47 10.22
C LEU A 147 7.09 5.54 10.14
N PHE A 148 8.36 5.11 10.13
CA PHE A 148 9.50 6.01 10.23
C PHE A 148 9.98 6.52 8.87
N GLY A 149 9.78 5.75 7.79
CA GLY A 149 10.17 6.14 6.44
C GLY A 149 9.12 6.93 5.67
N ALA A 150 7.83 6.81 6.03
CA ALA A 150 6.74 7.55 5.38
C ALA A 150 5.96 8.43 6.34
N ILE A 151 5.27 7.83 7.31
CA ILE A 151 4.24 8.55 8.08
C ILE A 151 4.85 9.72 8.83
N ILE A 152 5.95 9.50 9.55
CA ILE A 152 6.63 10.55 10.30
C ILE A 152 7.16 11.66 9.38
N PRO A 153 8.00 11.39 8.35
CA PRO A 153 8.54 12.44 7.50
C PRO A 153 7.45 13.18 6.71
N VAL A 154 6.48 12.45 6.15
CA VAL A 154 5.34 13.07 5.44
C VAL A 154 4.55 13.96 6.38
N SER A 155 4.21 13.49 7.59
CA SER A 155 3.47 14.28 8.57
C SER A 155 4.27 15.49 9.05
N ALA A 156 5.56 15.34 9.32
CA ALA A 156 6.42 16.44 9.75
C ALA A 156 6.50 17.55 8.69
N ILE A 157 6.65 17.17 7.41
CA ILE A 157 6.70 18.09 6.29
C ILE A 157 5.36 18.85 6.14
N HIS A 158 4.23 18.15 6.20
CA HIS A 158 2.91 18.78 6.10
C HIS A 158 2.54 19.60 7.34
N LEU A 159 2.96 19.18 8.54
CA LEU A 159 2.74 19.93 9.77
C LEU A 159 3.58 21.21 9.79
N ALA A 160 4.84 21.15 9.35
CA ALA A 160 5.68 22.33 9.19
C ALA A 160 5.01 23.35 8.24
N PHE A 161 4.42 22.86 7.14
CA PHE A 161 3.65 23.70 6.22
C PHE A 161 2.43 24.34 6.89
N LEU A 162 1.64 23.57 7.66
CA LEU A 162 0.48 24.10 8.40
C LEU A 162 0.87 25.13 9.46
N VAL A 163 1.98 24.89 10.18
CA VAL A 163 2.51 25.84 11.18
C VAL A 163 2.96 27.14 10.52
N LEU A 164 3.62 27.05 9.36
CA LEU A 164 4.03 28.23 8.59
C LEU A 164 2.83 29.05 8.09
N LEU A 165 1.72 28.39 7.71
CA LEU A 165 0.48 29.05 7.32
C LEU A 165 -0.24 29.75 8.48
N GLY A 166 -0.08 29.25 9.71
CA GLY A 166 -0.70 29.83 10.91
C GLY A 166 0.09 30.97 11.57
N GLY A 167 1.32 31.23 11.11
CA GLY A 167 2.17 32.30 11.63
C GLY A 167 1.91 33.64 10.95
N ASP A 168 0.84 34.33 11.36
CA ASP A 168 0.40 35.64 10.82
C ASP A 168 1.47 36.75 10.94
N GLU A 169 2.44 36.61 11.86
CA GLU A 169 3.43 37.65 12.18
C GLU A 169 4.61 37.73 11.21
N ASN A 170 4.81 36.73 10.34
CA ASN A 170 6.01 36.66 9.50
C ASN A 170 5.94 37.52 8.23
N GLY A 171 4.77 38.05 7.86
CA GLY A 171 4.60 38.88 6.64
C GLY A 171 4.66 38.09 5.33
N TRP A 172 4.72 36.75 5.39
CA TRP A 172 4.61 35.87 4.24
C TRP A 172 3.14 35.61 4.01
N SER A 173 2.60 35.99 2.84
CA SER A 173 1.23 35.61 2.53
C SER A 173 1.15 34.08 2.39
N ALA A 174 0.00 33.48 2.73
CA ALA A 174 -0.25 32.06 2.46
C ALA A 174 0.03 31.69 0.98
N LEU A 175 -0.08 32.68 0.09
CA LEU A 175 0.24 32.59 -1.33
C LEU A 175 1.76 32.53 -1.58
N ASP A 176 2.60 33.30 -0.86
CA ASP A 176 4.07 33.25 -0.98
C ASP A 176 4.64 31.92 -0.47
N LEU A 177 4.07 31.38 0.60
CA LEU A 177 4.38 30.05 1.13
C LEU A 177 3.91 28.94 0.20
N GLN A 178 2.71 29.07 -0.39
CA GLN A 178 2.22 28.19 -1.44
C GLN A 178 3.12 28.28 -2.68
N VAL A 179 3.61 29.46 -3.06
CA VAL A 179 4.52 29.67 -4.17
C VAL A 179 5.88 29.06 -3.86
N VAL A 180 6.49 29.23 -2.69
CA VAL A 180 7.75 28.53 -2.33
C VAL A 180 7.55 27.02 -2.34
N TRP A 181 6.41 26.54 -1.85
CA TRP A 181 6.07 25.12 -1.91
C TRP A 181 5.76 24.63 -3.32
N ALA A 182 5.27 25.49 -4.22
CA ALA A 182 4.92 25.20 -5.62
C ALA A 182 6.04 25.51 -6.64
N THR A 183 7.06 26.29 -6.26
CA THR A 183 8.26 26.63 -7.06
C THR A 183 9.53 25.92 -6.59
N SER A 184 9.66 25.55 -5.31
CA SER A 184 10.63 24.56 -4.79
C SER A 184 10.16 23.09 -4.65
N PRO A 185 9.02 22.61 -5.21
CA PRO A 185 8.51 21.25 -5.05
C PRO A 185 9.33 20.22 -5.83
N ALA A 186 10.25 20.66 -6.69
CA ALA A 186 11.11 19.75 -7.43
C ALA A 186 11.94 18.87 -6.50
N HIS A 187 12.31 19.33 -5.30
CA HIS A 187 13.12 18.55 -4.36
C HIS A 187 12.30 17.94 -3.22
N ILE A 188 11.45 18.72 -2.54
CA ILE A 188 10.61 18.20 -1.43
C ILE A 188 9.53 17.26 -1.96
N GLY A 189 8.86 17.64 -3.05
CA GLY A 189 7.86 16.78 -3.70
C GLY A 189 8.48 15.53 -4.29
N LEU A 190 9.69 15.61 -4.86
CA LEU A 190 10.42 14.45 -5.36
C LEU A 190 10.86 13.52 -4.23
N LEU A 191 11.36 14.06 -3.11
CA LEU A 191 11.71 13.27 -1.92
C LEU A 191 10.49 12.50 -1.39
N LEU A 192 9.34 13.17 -1.23
CA LEU A 192 8.10 12.53 -0.79
C LEU A 192 7.63 11.44 -1.75
N ARG A 193 7.72 11.69 -3.07
CA ARG A 193 7.38 10.70 -4.10
C ARG A 193 8.30 9.49 -4.08
N VAL A 194 9.61 9.70 -3.94
CA VAL A 194 10.61 8.63 -3.85
C VAL A 194 10.39 7.79 -2.59
N LEU A 195 10.16 8.44 -1.44
CA LEU A 195 9.84 7.74 -0.20
C LEU A 195 8.57 6.90 -0.35
N PHE A 196 7.48 7.50 -0.84
CA PHE A 196 6.22 6.80 -1.04
C PHE A 196 6.34 5.62 -2.03
N TYR A 197 7.07 5.82 -3.13
CA TYR A 197 7.36 4.78 -4.13
C TYR A 197 8.13 3.62 -3.50
N TRP A 198 9.23 3.91 -2.80
CA TRP A 198 10.09 2.92 -2.16
C TRP A 198 9.34 2.08 -1.12
N ILE A 199 8.52 2.74 -0.31
CA ILE A 199 7.75 2.12 0.77
C ILE A 199 6.65 1.23 0.20
N SER A 200 5.92 1.74 -0.78
CA SER A 200 4.90 0.97 -1.49
C SER A 200 5.51 -0.25 -2.18
N PHE A 201 6.68 -0.10 -2.81
CA PHE A 201 7.41 -1.20 -3.43
C PHE A 201 7.79 -2.27 -2.41
N HIS A 202 8.33 -1.87 -1.26
CA HIS A 202 8.65 -2.80 -0.18
C HIS A 202 7.43 -3.57 0.33
N VAL A 203 6.31 -2.88 0.59
CA VAL A 203 5.06 -3.53 1.03
C VAL A 203 4.56 -4.50 -0.04
N GLY A 204 4.56 -4.09 -1.31
CA GLY A 204 4.18 -4.95 -2.44
C GLY A 204 5.08 -6.19 -2.58
N ALA A 205 6.39 -6.04 -2.41
CA ALA A 205 7.34 -7.15 -2.45
C ALA A 205 7.10 -8.15 -1.30
N VAL A 206 6.77 -7.68 -0.10
CA VAL A 206 6.43 -8.56 1.03
C VAL A 206 5.09 -9.27 0.80
N CYS A 207 4.08 -8.60 0.23
CA CYS A 207 2.85 -9.26 -0.22
C CYS A 207 3.13 -10.39 -1.20
N LEU A 208 3.95 -10.14 -2.23
CA LEU A 208 4.32 -11.14 -3.23
C LEU A 208 5.07 -12.32 -2.60
N PHE A 209 6.06 -12.03 -1.73
CA PHE A 209 6.82 -13.06 -1.03
C PHE A 209 5.91 -13.94 -0.16
N ALA A 210 4.97 -13.33 0.59
CA ALA A 210 4.00 -14.06 1.41
C ALA A 210 3.07 -14.95 0.56
N GLY A 211 2.59 -14.43 -0.57
CA GLY A 211 1.74 -15.19 -1.49
C GLY A 211 2.47 -16.38 -2.12
N LEU A 212 3.68 -16.17 -2.65
CA LEU A 212 4.52 -17.24 -3.21
C LEU A 212 4.92 -18.28 -2.16
N TYR A 213 5.20 -17.84 -0.92
CA TYR A 213 5.51 -18.74 0.19
C TYR A 213 4.33 -19.65 0.52
N GLY A 214 3.12 -19.09 0.63
CA GLY A 214 1.89 -19.85 0.87
C GLY A 214 1.62 -20.90 -0.23
N GLN A 215 1.85 -20.56 -1.50
CA GLN A 215 1.73 -21.50 -2.62
C GLN A 215 2.78 -22.61 -2.55
N ARG A 216 4.05 -22.28 -2.28
CA ARG A 216 5.16 -23.25 -2.22
C ARG A 216 5.03 -24.26 -1.09
N GLN A 217 4.60 -23.85 0.10
CA GLN A 217 4.44 -24.77 1.22
C GLN A 217 3.42 -25.87 0.92
N ILE A 218 2.36 -25.55 0.19
CA ILE A 218 1.32 -26.50 -0.17
C ILE A 218 1.76 -27.41 -1.29
N HIS A 219 2.42 -26.86 -2.31
CA HIS A 219 2.99 -27.68 -3.36
C HIS A 219 3.92 -28.73 -2.77
N ARG A 220 4.81 -28.38 -1.84
CA ARG A 220 5.68 -29.37 -1.17
C ARG A 220 4.88 -30.47 -0.47
N ARG A 221 3.87 -30.12 0.34
CA ARG A 221 3.10 -31.11 1.09
C ARG A 221 2.14 -31.96 0.28
N LEU A 222 1.63 -31.46 -0.85
CA LEU A 222 0.86 -32.28 -1.80
C LEU A 222 1.75 -33.36 -2.41
N PHE A 223 2.99 -33.01 -2.76
CA PHE A 223 3.96 -33.97 -3.29
C PHE A 223 4.43 -34.95 -2.20
N ASP A 224 4.66 -34.49 -0.97
CA ASP A 224 5.01 -35.36 0.15
C ASP A 224 3.90 -36.39 0.43
N LYS A 225 2.63 -35.96 0.43
CA LYS A 225 1.48 -36.86 0.59
C LYS A 225 1.33 -37.87 -0.54
N LEU A 226 1.46 -37.43 -1.80
CA LEU A 226 1.40 -38.33 -2.95
C LEU A 226 2.55 -39.36 -2.91
N ALA A 227 3.72 -38.99 -2.37
CA ALA A 227 4.82 -39.90 -2.18
C ALA A 227 4.61 -40.88 -1.01
N GLU A 228 3.86 -40.50 0.03
CA GLU A 228 3.44 -41.40 1.11
C GLU A 228 2.36 -42.39 0.63
N ASP A 229 1.30 -41.89 -0.03
CA ASP A 229 0.20 -42.73 -0.55
C ASP A 229 0.70 -43.76 -1.58
N ASN A 230 1.68 -43.40 -2.43
CA ASN A 230 2.28 -44.34 -3.38
C ASN A 230 3.14 -45.41 -2.70
N LYS A 231 3.78 -45.11 -1.57
CA LYS A 231 4.54 -46.12 -0.81
C LYS A 231 3.62 -47.13 -0.11
N GLU A 232 2.48 -46.68 0.39
CA GLU A 232 1.47 -47.58 0.99
C GLU A 232 0.75 -48.46 -0.04
N HIS A 233 0.78 -48.12 -1.34
CA HIS A 233 0.21 -48.95 -2.41
C HIS A 233 1.17 -50.00 -2.97
N ASP A 234 2.47 -49.82 -2.77
CA ASP A 234 3.53 -50.75 -3.22
C ASP A 234 3.92 -51.78 -2.13
N GLU A 235 3.34 -51.70 -0.93
CA GLU A 235 3.41 -52.69 0.17
C GLU A 235 2.18 -53.61 0.23
#